data_AF-A0A0B7AEW3-F1
#
_entry.id   AF-A0A0B7AEW3-F1
#
_cell.length_a   1.000
_cell.length_b   1.000
_cell.length_c   1.000
_cell.angle_alpha   90.00
_cell.angle_beta   90.00
_cell.angle_gamma   90.00
#
_symmetry.space_group_name_H-M   'P 1'
#
loop_
_entity.id
_entity.type
_entity.pdbx_description
1 polymer ?
#
loop_
_entity_poly.entity_id
_entity_poly.type
_entity_poly.pdbx_seq_one_letter_code
_entity_poly.pdbx_strand_id
1 'polypeptide(L)'
;MATISGEMSSAPADIRRQVNQFLQGTSSSGPISYEALSNSALFLLRSVPVARYAVLKHYAVAFDEAVHMFLSLSDHTLHGGLDTEAVKRSQLAALHDVTDLLLSFIKSNPEAWAPVVSSWALTLLGEMSSKYAVRRGVQHATSINEILHMWMACPPAKMLIEITSDCFAAMVGAAPDMCVDSLLEASVKYSPHFDWVVAHIGSCFPRTIITRVLNCGLKDFCSSGVEGPEKDMSSSRMKIPKMASVVRILGHLASKHGQDIRKALMALFEASLQSESLSNRVTTLPFLLQLASMSDMLLHILTTDLVSALTSDVLNQLHKQFTQWKRASPADYNSFLNLVVHLVGKCKTGSFD
;
A
#
# COMPACT_ATOMS: atom_id res chain seq x y z
N MET A 1 21.47 32.23 5.84
CA MET A 1 21.02 32.84 7.12
C MET A 1 19.76 33.64 6.85
N ALA A 2 18.60 33.02 7.04
CA ALA A 2 17.30 33.68 7.13
C ALA A 2 16.39 32.73 7.92
N THR A 3 16.43 32.92 9.23
CA THR A 3 15.43 32.50 10.21
C THR A 3 14.03 32.92 9.76
N ILE A 4 13.05 32.03 9.85
CA ILE A 4 11.79 32.19 10.61
C ILE A 4 11.18 30.77 10.71
N SER A 5 11.60 30.09 11.77
CA SER A 5 10.81 29.03 12.39
C SER A 5 9.69 29.75 13.14
N GLY A 6 8.45 29.59 12.69
CA GLY A 6 7.28 29.99 13.47
C GLY A 6 7.07 29.02 14.64
N GLU A 7 8.02 28.94 15.57
CA GLU A 7 7.73 28.38 16.88
C GLU A 7 6.80 29.38 17.57
N MET A 8 5.53 29.03 17.68
CA MET A 8 4.64 29.67 18.65
C MET A 8 5.30 29.47 20.02
N SER A 9 5.98 30.52 20.52
CA SER A 9 6.54 30.55 21.86
C SER A 9 5.38 30.63 22.85
N SER A 10 4.73 29.49 23.08
CA SER A 10 3.71 29.34 24.11
C SER A 10 4.39 29.31 25.47
N ALA A 11 3.83 30.03 26.45
CA ALA A 11 4.42 30.09 27.78
C ALA A 11 4.56 28.66 28.36
N PRO A 12 5.66 28.33 29.08
CA PRO A 12 5.86 27.00 29.66
C PRO A 12 4.70 26.51 30.54
N ALA A 13 3.97 27.44 31.17
CA ALA A 13 2.78 27.16 31.94
C ALA A 13 1.61 26.63 31.09
N ASP A 14 1.44 27.15 29.87
CA ASP A 14 0.41 26.68 28.94
C ASP A 14 0.72 25.28 28.43
N ILE A 15 1.98 25.01 28.07
CA ILE A 15 2.42 23.66 27.67
C ILE A 15 2.14 22.66 28.79
N ARG A 16 2.55 22.97 30.04
CA ARG A 16 2.33 22.09 31.19
C ARG A 16 0.83 21.83 31.43
N ARG A 17 -0.01 22.86 31.31
CA ARG A 17 -1.47 22.70 31.43
C ARG A 17 -2.00 21.74 30.37
N GLN A 18 -1.61 21.93 29.11
CA GLN A 18 -2.08 21.08 28.01
C GLN A 18 -1.60 19.63 28.17
N VAL A 19 -0.34 19.41 28.54
CA VAL A 19 0.18 18.06 28.83
C VAL A 19 -0.63 17.38 29.94
N ASN A 20 -0.87 18.07 31.07
CA ASN A 20 -1.65 17.51 32.18
C ASN A 20 -3.07 17.16 31.75
N GLN A 21 -3.71 18.03 30.97
CA GLN A 21 -5.05 17.80 30.43
C GLN A 21 -5.09 16.59 29.48
N PHE A 22 -4.08 16.44 28.62
CA PHE A 22 -3.96 15.30 27.71
C PHE A 22 -3.75 13.99 28.47
N LEU A 23 -2.89 14.00 29.50
CA LEU A 23 -2.62 12.81 30.33
C LEU A 23 -3.85 12.39 31.13
N GLN A 24 -4.57 13.35 31.72
CA GLN A 24 -5.81 13.09 32.46
C GLN A 24 -6.89 12.48 31.55
N GLY A 25 -7.05 13.01 30.34
CA GLY A 25 -8.06 12.55 29.39
C GLY A 25 -7.74 11.19 28.76
N THR A 26 -6.47 10.82 28.66
CA THR A 26 -6.05 9.51 28.13
C THR A 26 -5.96 8.42 29.20
N SER A 27 -5.83 8.78 30.48
CA SER A 27 -5.62 7.83 31.59
C SER A 27 -6.90 7.47 32.36
N SER A 28 -8.10 7.76 31.81
CA SER A 28 -9.41 7.46 32.43
C SER A 28 -9.64 8.07 33.83
N SER A 29 -8.81 9.05 34.22
CA SER A 29 -8.75 9.56 35.61
C SER A 29 -9.65 10.78 35.88
N GLY A 30 -10.53 11.16 34.95
CA GLY A 30 -11.49 12.24 35.15
C GLY A 30 -12.38 12.52 33.92
N PRO A 31 -13.52 13.23 34.09
CA PRO A 31 -14.45 13.54 33.01
C PRO A 31 -13.95 14.74 32.20
N ILE A 32 -13.01 14.51 31.28
CA ILE A 32 -12.62 15.53 30.29
C ILE A 32 -13.49 15.36 29.05
N SER A 33 -14.07 16.46 28.56
CA SER A 33 -14.83 16.42 27.32
C SER A 33 -13.92 16.05 26.15
N TYR A 34 -14.46 15.29 25.20
CA TYR A 34 -13.72 14.85 24.03
C TYR A 34 -13.14 16.03 23.22
N GLU A 35 -13.89 17.12 23.11
CA GLU A 35 -13.46 18.38 22.49
C GLU A 35 -12.24 19.00 23.21
N ALA A 36 -12.27 19.05 24.54
CA ALA A 36 -11.17 19.61 25.33
C ALA A 36 -9.90 18.74 25.23
N LEU A 37 -10.05 17.41 25.14
CA LEU A 37 -8.93 16.50 24.89
C LEU A 37 -8.34 16.69 23.49
N SER A 38 -9.19 16.79 22.47
CA SER A 38 -8.75 17.04 21.08
C SER A 38 -8.00 18.37 20.97
N ASN A 39 -8.53 19.46 21.54
CA ASN A 39 -7.87 20.76 21.52
C ASN A 39 -6.48 20.73 22.18
N SER A 40 -6.34 20.01 23.30
CA SER A 40 -5.04 19.81 23.93
C SER A 40 -4.10 19.00 23.05
N ALA A 41 -4.57 17.89 22.47
CA ALA A 41 -3.79 17.06 21.56
C ALA A 41 -3.27 17.84 20.34
N LEU A 42 -4.14 18.62 19.68
CA LEU A 42 -3.77 19.49 18.55
C LEU A 42 -2.74 20.54 18.95
N PHE A 43 -2.90 21.16 20.12
CA PHE A 43 -1.92 22.12 20.63
C PHE A 43 -0.55 21.47 20.83
N LEU A 44 -0.50 20.27 21.43
CA LEU A 44 0.74 19.53 21.67
C LEU A 44 1.39 19.08 20.35
N LEU A 45 0.59 18.62 19.40
CA LEU A 45 1.06 18.22 18.07
C LEU A 45 1.76 19.39 17.33
N ARG A 46 1.20 20.60 17.46
CA ARG A 46 1.77 21.85 16.94
C ARG A 46 3.04 22.26 17.67
N SER A 47 2.97 22.33 18.99
CA SER A 47 3.91 23.12 19.79
C SER A 47 5.02 22.29 20.44
N VAL A 48 4.87 20.97 20.52
CA VAL A 48 5.78 20.11 21.30
C VAL A 48 6.24 18.91 20.48
N PRO A 49 7.42 18.97 19.82
CA PRO A 49 7.93 17.89 18.97
C PRO A 49 7.98 16.52 19.64
N VAL A 50 8.38 16.46 20.91
CA VAL A 50 8.48 15.21 21.68
C VAL A 50 7.12 14.58 22.01
N ALA A 51 6.03 15.35 21.95
CA ALA A 51 4.68 14.85 22.21
C ALA A 51 3.99 14.28 20.96
N ARG A 52 4.50 14.58 19.76
CA ARG A 52 3.84 14.25 18.47
C ARG A 52 3.53 12.77 18.33
N TYR A 53 4.46 11.89 18.71
CA TYR A 53 4.24 10.45 18.65
C TYR A 53 3.10 9.99 19.56
N ALA A 54 3.05 10.50 20.80
CA ALA A 54 1.98 10.16 21.74
C ALA A 54 0.61 10.68 21.25
N VAL A 55 0.58 11.88 20.67
CA VAL A 55 -0.64 12.45 20.08
C VAL A 55 -1.10 11.65 18.86
N LEU A 56 -0.20 11.30 17.94
CA LEU A 56 -0.53 10.46 16.78
C LEU A 56 -1.02 9.07 17.20
N LYS A 57 -0.46 8.50 18.26
CA LYS A 57 -0.94 7.23 18.84
C LYS A 57 -2.34 7.38 19.43
N HIS A 58 -2.63 8.48 20.11
CA HIS A 58 -3.98 8.78 20.60
C HIS A 58 -4.98 8.87 19.44
N TYR A 59 -4.65 9.63 18.40
CA TYR A 59 -5.52 9.73 17.22
C TYR A 59 -5.64 8.42 16.46
N ALA A 60 -4.62 7.55 16.45
CA ALA A 60 -4.75 6.21 15.87
C ALA A 60 -5.86 5.39 16.55
N VAL A 61 -5.93 5.44 17.89
CA VAL A 61 -7.03 4.82 18.64
C VAL A 61 -8.37 5.47 18.30
N ALA A 62 -8.43 6.81 18.25
CA ALA A 62 -9.66 7.52 17.91
C ALA A 62 -10.16 7.23 16.49
N PHE A 63 -9.26 7.05 15.51
CA PHE A 63 -9.58 6.63 14.15
C PHE A 63 -10.12 5.19 14.12
N ASP A 64 -9.46 4.25 14.79
CA ASP A 64 -9.89 2.85 14.88
C ASP A 64 -11.28 2.71 15.52
N GLU A 65 -11.54 3.45 16.62
CA GLU A 65 -12.86 3.52 17.26
C GLU A 65 -13.93 4.08 16.31
N ALA A 66 -13.63 5.15 15.58
CA ALA A 66 -14.56 5.74 14.63
C ALA A 66 -14.88 4.79 13.46
N VAL A 67 -13.88 4.06 12.95
CA VAL A 67 -14.07 2.99 11.95
C VAL A 67 -14.93 1.88 12.53
N HIS A 68 -14.64 1.42 13.75
CA HIS A 68 -15.41 0.37 14.42
C HIS A 68 -16.89 0.72 14.52
N MET A 69 -17.20 1.96 14.95
CA MET A 69 -18.56 2.47 15.07
C MET A 69 -19.24 2.57 13.71
N PHE A 70 -18.54 3.03 12.67
CA PHE A 70 -19.11 3.11 11.33
C PHE A 70 -19.47 1.72 10.78
N LEU A 71 -18.56 0.75 10.93
CA LEU A 71 -18.76 -0.60 10.44
C LEU A 71 -19.84 -1.36 11.26
N SER A 72 -19.96 -1.13 12.57
CA SER A 72 -20.98 -1.80 13.39
C SER A 72 -22.41 -1.34 13.07
N LEU A 73 -22.59 -0.08 12.68
CA LEU A 73 -23.89 0.44 12.23
C LEU A 73 -24.29 -0.09 10.85
N SER A 74 -23.30 -0.32 9.98
CA SER A 74 -23.55 -0.92 8.67
C SER A 74 -24.05 -2.36 8.80
N ASP A 75 -23.64 -3.08 9.86
CA ASP A 75 -24.07 -4.45 10.18
C ASP A 75 -25.42 -4.51 10.93
N HIS A 76 -25.84 -3.43 11.60
CA HIS A 76 -27.07 -3.37 12.39
C HIS A 76 -27.94 -2.17 12.01
N THR A 77 -29.08 -2.42 11.36
CA THR A 77 -30.16 -1.46 11.06
C THR A 77 -30.91 -0.98 12.31
N LEU A 78 -30.20 -0.64 13.38
CA LEU A 78 -30.78 -0.26 14.67
C LEU A 78 -30.56 1.23 14.93
N HIS A 79 -31.66 1.94 15.16
CA HIS A 79 -31.72 3.33 15.56
C HIS A 79 -30.80 3.61 16.75
N GLY A 80 -29.69 4.31 16.53
CA GLY A 80 -28.86 4.87 17.61
C GLY A 80 -29.64 5.95 18.37
N GLY A 81 -29.53 5.95 19.69
CA GLY A 81 -30.08 7.03 20.51
C GLY A 81 -29.40 8.37 20.19
N LEU A 82 -30.10 9.49 20.46
CA LEU A 82 -29.63 10.86 20.20
C LEU A 82 -28.23 11.14 20.77
N ASP A 83 -27.92 10.58 21.94
CA ASP A 83 -26.62 10.76 22.61
C ASP A 83 -25.47 10.08 21.85
N THR A 84 -25.74 8.91 21.25
CA THR A 84 -24.75 8.17 20.45
C THR A 84 -24.38 8.93 19.17
N GLU A 85 -25.34 9.59 18.53
CA GLU A 85 -25.09 10.41 17.33
C GLU A 85 -24.35 11.72 17.66
N ALA A 86 -24.57 12.30 18.85
CA ALA A 86 -23.83 13.48 19.29
C ALA A 86 -22.34 13.17 19.53
N VAL A 87 -22.04 12.06 20.21
CA VAL A 87 -20.66 11.60 20.43
C VAL A 87 -19.94 11.32 19.11
N LYS A 88 -20.60 10.64 18.16
CA LYS A 88 -20.05 10.39 16.82
C LYS A 88 -19.68 11.67 16.08
N ARG A 89 -20.56 12.68 16.09
CA ARG A 89 -20.30 13.96 15.44
C ARG A 89 -19.12 14.68 16.07
N SER A 90 -19.00 14.67 17.40
CA SER A 90 -17.86 15.25 18.10
C SER A 90 -16.55 14.52 17.79
N GLN A 91 -16.58 13.17 17.75
CA GLN A 91 -15.44 12.36 17.35
C GLN A 91 -14.98 12.65 15.92
N LEU A 92 -15.92 12.65 14.98
CA LEU A 92 -15.62 12.92 13.58
C LEU A 92 -15.08 14.34 13.36
N ALA A 93 -15.59 15.33 14.10
CA ALA A 93 -15.08 16.70 14.05
C ALA A 93 -13.61 16.78 14.50
N ALA A 94 -13.24 16.12 15.61
CA ALA A 94 -11.84 16.08 16.03
C ALA A 94 -10.92 15.36 15.04
N LEU A 95 -11.42 14.30 14.39
CA LEU A 95 -10.68 13.61 13.32
C LEU A 95 -10.47 14.53 12.11
N HIS A 96 -11.47 15.37 11.78
CA HIS A 96 -11.31 16.39 10.75
C HIS A 96 -10.27 17.44 11.15
N ASP A 97 -10.31 17.95 12.38
CA ASP A 97 -9.37 18.97 12.85
C ASP A 97 -7.91 18.48 12.84
N VAL A 98 -7.66 17.24 13.25
CA VAL A 98 -6.31 16.66 13.17
C VAL A 98 -5.91 16.40 11.72
N THR A 99 -6.85 15.98 10.86
CA THR A 99 -6.60 15.77 9.44
C THR A 99 -6.16 17.07 8.78
N ASP A 100 -6.93 18.16 8.96
CA ASP A 100 -6.60 19.49 8.43
C ASP A 100 -5.23 19.97 8.94
N LEU A 101 -4.95 19.75 10.22
CA LEU A 101 -3.67 20.11 10.80
C LEU A 101 -2.51 19.34 10.15
N LEU A 102 -2.62 18.02 9.99
CA LEU A 102 -1.59 17.21 9.35
C LEU A 102 -1.40 17.60 7.88
N LEU A 103 -2.48 17.84 7.15
CA LEU A 103 -2.42 18.35 5.78
C LEU A 103 -1.73 19.72 5.70
N SER A 104 -1.99 20.61 6.67
CA SER A 104 -1.30 21.91 6.73
C SER A 104 0.21 21.76 6.97
N PHE A 105 0.63 20.78 7.79
CA PHE A 105 2.04 20.49 8.02
C PHE A 105 2.72 19.95 6.78
N ILE A 106 2.09 18.99 6.08
CA ILE A 106 2.58 18.44 4.82
C ILE A 106 2.78 19.57 3.80
N LYS A 107 1.80 20.48 3.64
CA LYS A 107 1.90 21.63 2.73
C LYS A 107 3.03 22.59 3.11
N SER A 108 3.27 22.80 4.40
CA SER A 108 4.28 23.75 4.89
C SER A 108 5.72 23.23 4.76
N ASN A 109 5.95 21.93 5.01
CA ASN A 109 7.26 21.30 4.94
C ASN A 109 7.09 19.81 4.60
N PRO A 110 6.93 19.47 3.30
CA PRO A 110 6.70 18.11 2.85
C PRO A 110 7.79 17.12 3.30
N GLU A 111 9.06 17.50 3.14
CA GLU A 111 10.19 16.60 3.39
C GLU A 111 10.28 16.14 4.85
N ALA A 112 9.92 17.01 5.80
CA ALA A 112 9.92 16.69 7.22
C ALA A 112 8.68 15.89 7.67
N TRP A 113 7.51 16.19 7.09
CA TRP A 113 6.24 15.67 7.59
C TRP A 113 5.66 14.52 6.78
N ALA A 114 5.74 14.57 5.46
CA ALA A 114 5.11 13.58 4.59
C ALA A 114 5.58 12.14 4.90
N PRO A 115 6.89 11.84 5.08
CA PRO A 115 7.33 10.48 5.39
C PRO A 115 6.78 9.95 6.72
N VAL A 116 6.83 10.78 7.77
CA VAL A 116 6.39 10.40 9.13
C VAL A 116 4.88 10.20 9.16
N VAL A 117 4.14 11.13 8.55
CA VAL A 117 2.67 11.09 8.51
C VAL A 117 2.16 9.97 7.61
N SER A 118 2.79 9.74 6.45
CA SER A 118 2.42 8.60 5.59
C SER A 118 2.69 7.28 6.28
N SER A 119 3.83 7.12 6.95
CA SER A 119 4.16 5.88 7.65
C SER A 119 3.14 5.57 8.76
N TRP A 120 2.76 6.58 9.55
CA TRP A 120 1.71 6.46 10.55
C TRP A 120 0.35 6.10 9.93
N ALA A 121 -0.10 6.82 8.91
CA ALA A 121 -1.39 6.61 8.29
C ALA A 121 -1.49 5.23 7.59
N LEU A 122 -0.44 4.82 6.88
CA LEU A 122 -0.37 3.52 6.21
C LEU A 122 -0.35 2.36 7.20
N THR A 123 0.37 2.50 8.32
CA THR A 123 0.38 1.50 9.39
C THR A 123 -1.02 1.33 9.97
N LEU A 124 -1.69 2.44 10.28
CA LEU A 124 -3.04 2.43 10.83
C LEU A 124 -4.08 1.87 9.85
N LEU A 125 -4.00 2.25 8.57
CA LEU A 125 -4.82 1.67 7.50
C LEU A 125 -4.60 0.16 7.37
N GLY A 126 -3.36 -0.31 7.49
CA GLY A 126 -3.00 -1.73 7.52
C GLY A 126 -3.62 -2.46 8.71
N GLU A 127 -3.43 -1.93 9.91
CA GLU A 127 -3.97 -2.51 11.15
C GLU A 127 -5.48 -2.62 11.12
N MET A 128 -6.19 -1.55 10.73
CA MET A 128 -7.65 -1.60 10.65
C MET A 128 -8.12 -2.55 9.54
N SER A 129 -7.44 -2.57 8.39
CA SER A 129 -7.80 -3.45 7.28
C SER A 129 -7.73 -4.91 7.69
N SER A 130 -6.66 -5.30 8.39
CA SER A 130 -6.52 -6.66 8.92
C SER A 130 -7.49 -6.95 10.07
N LYS A 131 -7.67 -6.02 11.00
CA LYS A 131 -8.55 -6.17 12.17
C LYS A 131 -10.02 -6.40 11.77
N TYR A 132 -10.49 -5.69 10.75
CA TYR A 132 -11.88 -5.75 10.30
C TYR A 132 -12.12 -6.68 9.11
N ALA A 133 -11.09 -7.37 8.61
CA ALA A 133 -11.17 -8.29 7.47
C ALA A 133 -12.24 -9.39 7.59
N VAL A 134 -12.52 -9.84 8.82
CA VAL A 134 -13.43 -10.95 9.13
C VAL A 134 -14.87 -10.46 9.34
N ARG A 135 -15.15 -9.15 9.20
CA ARG A 135 -16.53 -8.64 9.30
C ARG A 135 -17.35 -9.01 8.07
N ARG A 136 -18.66 -9.23 8.28
CA ARG A 136 -19.57 -9.72 7.22
C ARG A 136 -19.48 -8.87 5.96
N GLY A 137 -19.46 -7.54 6.04
CA GLY A 137 -19.30 -6.68 4.86
C GLY A 137 -17.98 -6.86 4.09
N VAL A 138 -16.87 -7.18 4.76
CA VAL A 138 -15.54 -7.33 4.15
C VAL A 138 -15.32 -8.75 3.62
N GLN A 139 -15.81 -9.77 4.32
CA GLN A 139 -15.64 -11.18 3.94
C GLN A 139 -16.33 -11.56 2.63
N HIS A 140 -17.44 -10.90 2.31
CA HIS A 140 -18.22 -11.21 1.10
C HIS A 140 -17.75 -10.43 -0.13
N ALA A 141 -16.84 -9.47 0.04
CA ALA A 141 -16.30 -8.72 -1.08
C ALA A 141 -15.42 -9.65 -1.94
N THR A 142 -15.84 -9.85 -3.18
CA THR A 142 -15.19 -10.76 -4.13
C THR A 142 -14.12 -10.06 -4.96
N SER A 143 -14.17 -8.73 -5.03
CA SER A 143 -13.24 -7.93 -5.81
C SER A 143 -12.61 -6.81 -4.98
N ILE A 144 -11.40 -6.40 -5.38
CA ILE A 144 -10.71 -5.25 -4.80
C ILE A 144 -11.49 -3.94 -4.98
N ASN A 145 -12.31 -3.82 -6.04
CA ASN A 145 -13.19 -2.67 -6.25
C ASN A 145 -14.25 -2.55 -5.16
N GLU A 146 -14.90 -3.66 -4.81
CA GLU A 146 -15.92 -3.69 -3.74
C GLU A 146 -15.31 -3.33 -2.39
N ILE A 147 -14.14 -3.91 -2.06
CA ILE A 147 -13.40 -3.60 -0.84
C ILE A 147 -13.04 -2.11 -0.80
N LEU A 148 -12.49 -1.58 -1.89
CA LEU A 148 -12.11 -0.17 -2.00
C LEU A 148 -13.34 0.74 -1.82
N HIS A 149 -14.44 0.47 -2.52
CA HIS A 149 -15.66 1.28 -2.41
C HIS A 149 -16.22 1.30 -0.99
N MET A 150 -16.23 0.16 -0.31
CA MET A 150 -16.69 0.04 1.08
C MET A 150 -15.79 0.84 2.04
N TRP A 151 -14.46 0.71 1.95
CA TRP A 151 -13.55 1.49 2.77
C TRP A 151 -13.64 2.99 2.48
N MET A 152 -13.78 3.38 1.22
CA MET A 152 -13.94 4.78 0.83
C MET A 152 -15.30 5.39 1.24
N ALA A 153 -16.30 4.55 1.54
CA ALA A 153 -17.55 5.00 2.14
C ALA A 153 -17.43 5.27 3.65
N CYS A 154 -16.39 4.76 4.32
CA CYS A 154 -16.11 5.01 5.73
C CYS A 154 -15.36 6.34 5.91
N PRO A 155 -15.96 7.39 6.50
CA PRO A 155 -15.33 8.72 6.54
C PRO A 155 -13.95 8.76 7.24
N PRO A 156 -13.74 8.11 8.40
CA PRO A 156 -12.41 8.09 9.02
C PRO A 156 -11.33 7.41 8.15
N ALA A 157 -11.68 6.32 7.45
CA ALA A 157 -10.75 5.66 6.54
C ALA A 157 -10.44 6.54 5.32
N LYS A 158 -11.47 7.24 4.79
CA LYS A 158 -11.31 8.19 3.71
C LYS A 158 -10.36 9.34 4.09
N MET A 159 -10.47 9.90 5.29
CA MET A 159 -9.55 10.95 5.77
C MET A 159 -8.10 10.45 5.83
N LEU A 160 -7.85 9.22 6.30
CA LEU A 160 -6.50 8.64 6.31
C LEU A 160 -5.94 8.45 4.88
N ILE A 161 -6.80 8.07 3.94
CA ILE A 161 -6.44 7.97 2.52
C ILE A 161 -6.15 9.34 1.92
N GLU A 162 -6.91 10.38 2.28
CA GLU A 162 -6.66 11.77 1.86
C GLU A 162 -5.29 12.25 2.38
N ILE A 163 -4.99 12.06 3.67
CA ILE A 163 -3.67 12.35 4.26
C ILE A 163 -2.56 11.62 3.51
N THR A 164 -2.74 10.31 3.29
CA THR A 164 -1.76 9.49 2.59
C THR A 164 -1.54 9.99 1.16
N SER A 165 -2.61 10.30 0.44
CA SER A 165 -2.52 10.78 -0.95
C SER A 165 -1.82 12.13 -1.04
N ASP A 166 -2.07 13.05 -0.11
CA ASP A 166 -1.39 14.34 -0.05
C ASP A 166 0.11 14.19 0.29
N CYS A 167 0.48 13.26 1.18
CA CYS A 167 1.89 12.93 1.41
C CYS A 167 2.58 12.49 0.11
N PHE A 168 1.96 11.58 -0.65
CA PHE A 168 2.50 11.10 -1.91
C PHE A 168 2.56 12.23 -2.96
N ALA A 169 1.51 13.03 -3.10
CA ALA A 169 1.47 14.15 -4.03
C ALA A 169 2.59 15.16 -3.74
N ALA A 170 2.86 15.45 -2.46
CA ALA A 170 3.90 16.38 -2.06
C ALA A 170 5.32 15.84 -2.31
N MET A 171 5.51 14.51 -2.29
CA MET A 171 6.84 13.87 -2.41
C MET A 171 7.15 13.32 -3.80
N VAL A 172 6.14 13.07 -4.65
CA VAL A 172 6.29 12.31 -5.91
C VAL A 172 7.31 12.92 -6.89
N GLY A 173 7.47 14.25 -6.88
CA GLY A 173 8.40 14.96 -7.75
C GLY A 173 9.84 15.08 -7.24
N ALA A 174 10.06 14.86 -5.94
CA ALA A 174 11.36 15.11 -5.29
C ALA A 174 11.98 13.82 -4.75
N ALA A 175 11.29 13.14 -3.84
CA ALA A 175 11.77 11.94 -3.17
C ALA A 175 10.62 10.95 -2.92
N PRO A 176 10.06 10.34 -3.98
CA PRO A 176 8.94 9.41 -3.85
C PRO A 176 9.23 8.20 -2.95
N ASP A 177 10.50 7.79 -2.89
CA ASP A 177 10.96 6.57 -2.22
C ASP A 177 10.60 6.55 -0.73
N MET A 178 10.65 7.69 -0.06
CA MET A 178 10.35 7.80 1.37
C MET A 178 8.92 7.36 1.73
N CYS A 179 7.92 7.73 0.92
CA CYS A 179 6.53 7.33 1.13
C CYS A 179 6.23 5.96 0.52
N VAL A 180 6.84 5.66 -0.64
CA VAL A 180 6.66 4.38 -1.34
C VAL A 180 7.17 3.21 -0.50
N ASP A 181 8.34 3.35 0.15
CA ASP A 181 8.92 2.27 0.94
C ASP A 181 8.01 1.92 2.12
N SER A 182 7.45 2.93 2.80
CA SER A 182 6.43 2.72 3.86
C SER A 182 5.18 2.00 3.33
N LEU A 183 4.72 2.33 2.11
CA LEU A 183 3.56 1.67 1.49
C LEU A 183 3.85 0.21 1.16
N LEU A 184 5.03 -0.09 0.61
CA LEU A 184 5.44 -1.45 0.27
C LEU A 184 5.69 -2.30 1.53
N GLU A 185 6.29 -1.73 2.58
CA GLU A 185 6.43 -2.39 3.88
C GLU A 185 5.08 -2.74 4.50
N ALA A 186 4.13 -1.79 4.50
CA ALA A 186 2.76 -2.04 4.93
C ALA A 186 2.08 -3.11 4.05
N SER A 187 2.30 -3.08 2.73
CA SER A 187 1.80 -4.10 1.81
C SER A 187 2.32 -5.49 2.21
N VAL A 188 3.63 -5.66 2.42
CA VAL A 188 4.21 -6.94 2.82
C VAL A 188 3.60 -7.46 4.14
N LYS A 189 3.33 -6.55 5.08
CA LYS A 189 2.83 -6.90 6.41
C LYS A 189 1.32 -7.21 6.46
N TYR A 190 0.51 -6.44 5.73
CA TYR A 190 -0.95 -6.43 5.89
C TYR A 190 -1.72 -6.96 4.67
N SER A 191 -1.03 -7.39 3.60
CA SER A 191 -1.67 -8.13 2.49
C SER A 191 -2.31 -9.43 2.99
N PRO A 192 -3.45 -9.86 2.42
CA PRO A 192 -4.16 -9.24 1.29
C PRO A 192 -5.11 -8.11 1.72
N HIS A 193 -5.33 -7.90 3.01
CA HIS A 193 -6.38 -6.98 3.47
C HIS A 193 -6.06 -5.51 3.18
N PHE A 194 -4.80 -5.18 2.95
CA PHE A 194 -4.32 -3.83 2.65
C PHE A 194 -4.24 -3.48 1.14
N ASP A 195 -4.33 -4.46 0.24
CA ASP A 195 -4.11 -4.23 -1.20
C ASP A 195 -5.00 -3.14 -1.80
N TRP A 196 -6.19 -2.90 -1.23
CA TRP A 196 -7.08 -1.83 -1.67
C TRP A 196 -6.44 -0.44 -1.50
N VAL A 197 -5.61 -0.23 -0.48
CA VAL A 197 -4.85 1.00 -0.26
C VAL A 197 -3.81 1.16 -1.37
N VAL A 198 -3.04 0.11 -1.64
CA VAL A 198 -2.03 0.11 -2.71
C VAL A 198 -2.67 0.35 -4.07
N ALA A 199 -3.84 -0.25 -4.33
CA ALA A 199 -4.60 -0.03 -5.56
C ALA A 199 -5.17 1.39 -5.67
N HIS A 200 -5.64 1.97 -4.56
CA HIS A 200 -6.11 3.35 -4.54
C HIS A 200 -4.97 4.34 -4.81
N ILE A 201 -3.89 4.28 -4.02
CA ILE A 201 -2.71 5.14 -4.19
C ILE A 201 -2.07 4.91 -5.58
N GLY A 202 -2.06 3.66 -6.04
CA GLY A 202 -1.62 3.33 -7.40
C GLY A 202 -2.49 3.92 -8.49
N SER A 203 -3.78 4.14 -8.27
CA SER A 203 -4.64 4.84 -9.23
C SER A 203 -4.36 6.35 -9.25
N CYS A 204 -3.95 6.93 -8.12
CA CYS A 204 -3.55 8.33 -8.03
C CYS A 204 -2.15 8.57 -8.64
N PHE A 205 -1.23 7.62 -8.49
CA PHE A 205 0.17 7.73 -8.90
C PHE A 205 0.63 6.51 -9.73
N PRO A 206 -0.01 6.20 -10.87
CA PRO A 206 0.15 4.93 -11.59
C PRO A 206 1.59 4.67 -12.01
N ARG A 207 2.25 5.66 -12.61
CA ARG A 207 3.63 5.50 -13.10
C ARG A 207 4.61 5.10 -11.98
N THR A 208 4.51 5.71 -10.80
CA THR A 208 5.42 5.43 -9.68
C THR A 208 5.10 4.11 -9.02
N ILE A 209 3.82 3.88 -8.68
CA ILE A 209 3.41 2.73 -7.89
C ILE A 209 3.47 1.43 -8.69
N ILE A 210 3.05 1.43 -9.96
CA ILE A 210 3.09 0.21 -10.79
C ILE A 210 4.52 -0.32 -10.88
N THR A 211 5.49 0.54 -11.21
CA THR A 211 6.90 0.15 -11.30
C THR A 211 7.43 -0.37 -9.97
N ARG A 212 7.05 0.26 -8.86
CA ARG A 212 7.50 -0.13 -7.52
C ARG A 212 6.89 -1.45 -7.04
N VAL A 213 5.61 -1.68 -7.32
CA VAL A 213 4.93 -2.97 -7.05
C VAL A 213 5.54 -4.10 -7.87
N LEU A 214 5.82 -3.86 -9.16
CA LEU A 214 6.49 -4.84 -10.03
C LEU A 214 7.90 -5.19 -9.53
N ASN A 215 8.71 -4.19 -9.20
CA ASN A 215 10.06 -4.41 -8.66
C ASN A 215 10.04 -5.11 -7.30
N CYS A 216 9.10 -4.76 -6.43
CA CYS A 216 8.91 -5.45 -5.15
C CYS A 216 8.52 -6.92 -5.37
N GLY A 217 7.57 -7.19 -6.26
CA GLY A 217 7.15 -8.54 -6.62
C GLY A 217 8.28 -9.37 -7.24
N LEU A 218 9.09 -8.76 -8.12
CA LEU A 218 10.25 -9.41 -8.72
C LEU A 218 11.32 -9.74 -7.67
N LYS A 219 11.59 -8.81 -6.75
CA LYS A 219 12.55 -9.04 -5.65
C LYS A 219 12.11 -10.22 -4.78
N ASP A 220 10.84 -10.25 -4.38
CA ASP A 220 10.26 -11.36 -3.60
C ASP A 220 10.31 -12.69 -4.39
N PHE A 221 10.07 -12.65 -5.70
CA PHE A 221 10.18 -13.80 -6.59
C PHE A 221 11.63 -14.33 -6.68
N CYS A 222 12.63 -13.44 -6.80
CA CYS A 222 14.05 -13.80 -6.85
C CYS A 222 14.56 -14.40 -5.53
N SER A 223 14.20 -13.80 -4.39
CA SER A 223 14.59 -14.29 -3.06
C SER A 223 14.03 -15.69 -2.76
N SER A 224 12.99 -16.10 -3.48
CA SER A 224 12.35 -17.41 -3.30
C SER A 224 13.14 -18.60 -3.89
N GLY A 225 14.20 -18.35 -4.68
CA GLY A 225 15.03 -19.38 -5.33
C GLY A 225 16.33 -19.75 -4.61
N VAL A 226 16.65 -19.11 -3.48
CA VAL A 226 17.95 -19.25 -2.78
C VAL A 226 17.84 -20.03 -1.45
N GLU A 227 16.66 -20.51 -1.07
CA GLU A 227 16.48 -21.25 0.19
C GLU A 227 16.79 -22.74 -0.01
N GLY A 228 17.84 -23.22 0.67
CA GLY A 228 18.32 -24.60 0.62
C GLY A 228 17.30 -25.66 1.10
N PRO A 229 17.64 -26.96 0.97
CA PRO A 229 16.70 -28.08 1.09
C PRO A 229 16.12 -28.37 2.48
N GLU A 230 16.37 -27.51 3.47
CA GLU A 230 15.92 -27.70 4.85
C GLU A 230 15.14 -26.48 5.36
N LYS A 231 13.89 -26.30 4.91
CA LYS A 231 12.84 -25.63 5.70
C LYS A 231 11.45 -25.81 5.11
N ASP A 232 10.69 -26.66 5.80
CA ASP A 232 9.24 -26.71 5.97
C ASP A 232 8.31 -26.43 4.77
N MET A 233 7.41 -27.40 4.55
CA MET A 233 6.19 -27.36 3.73
C MET A 233 5.20 -26.21 4.08
N SER A 234 5.56 -25.30 5.00
CA SER A 234 4.81 -24.10 5.35
C SER A 234 5.16 -22.88 4.47
N SER A 235 6.35 -22.86 3.84
CA SER A 235 6.83 -21.73 3.04
C SER A 235 6.10 -21.57 1.70
N SER A 236 5.67 -22.67 1.06
CA SER A 236 4.92 -22.65 -0.21
C SER A 236 3.55 -21.94 -0.08
N ARG A 237 2.89 -22.09 1.06
CA ARG A 237 1.55 -21.51 1.31
C ARG A 237 1.57 -19.99 1.51
N MET A 238 2.70 -19.40 1.93
CA MET A 238 2.87 -17.94 2.02
C MET A 238 3.32 -17.30 0.69
N LYS A 239 3.84 -18.09 -0.26
CA LYS A 239 4.31 -17.62 -1.58
C LYS A 239 3.16 -17.27 -2.53
N ILE A 240 2.05 -18.00 -2.47
CA ILE A 240 0.86 -17.80 -3.31
C ILE A 240 0.08 -16.51 -2.95
N PRO A 241 -0.17 -16.18 -1.65
CA PRO A 241 -0.88 -14.97 -1.26
C PRO A 241 -0.21 -13.66 -1.71
N LYS A 242 1.13 -13.58 -1.67
CA LYS A 242 1.87 -12.39 -2.09
C LYS A 242 1.78 -12.15 -3.60
N MET A 243 1.97 -13.22 -4.39
CA MET A 243 1.81 -13.11 -5.85
C MET A 243 0.36 -12.80 -6.24
N ALA A 244 -0.61 -13.41 -5.56
CA ALA A 244 -2.02 -13.10 -5.76
C ALA A 244 -2.35 -11.63 -5.43
N SER A 245 -1.73 -11.05 -4.41
CA SER A 245 -1.83 -9.62 -4.08
C SER A 245 -1.28 -8.74 -5.20
N VAL A 246 -0.05 -9.00 -5.67
CA VAL A 246 0.56 -8.27 -6.80
C VAL A 246 -0.34 -8.33 -8.04
N VAL A 247 -0.82 -9.53 -8.41
CA VAL A 247 -1.70 -9.72 -9.56
C VAL A 247 -3.03 -8.98 -9.39
N ARG A 248 -3.62 -9.00 -8.19
CA ARG A 248 -4.88 -8.33 -7.91
C ARG A 248 -4.74 -6.80 -7.98
N ILE A 249 -3.67 -6.24 -7.43
CA ILE A 249 -3.36 -4.81 -7.50
C ILE A 249 -3.14 -4.40 -8.96
N LEU A 250 -2.26 -5.10 -9.69
CA LEU A 250 -1.97 -4.78 -11.09
C LEU A 250 -3.18 -4.99 -11.99
N GLY A 251 -4.00 -6.00 -11.73
CA GLY A 251 -5.27 -6.24 -12.44
C GLY A 251 -6.27 -5.11 -12.24
N HIS A 252 -6.39 -4.57 -11.02
CA HIS A 252 -7.19 -3.37 -10.77
C HIS A 252 -6.65 -2.17 -11.56
N LEU A 253 -5.35 -1.91 -11.45
CA LEU A 253 -4.72 -0.76 -12.12
C LEU A 253 -4.77 -0.87 -13.63
N ALA A 254 -4.66 -2.06 -14.21
CA ALA A 254 -4.73 -2.27 -15.65
C ALA A 254 -6.08 -1.88 -16.26
N SER A 255 -7.18 -1.96 -15.50
CA SER A 255 -8.51 -1.53 -15.97
C SER A 255 -8.61 -0.01 -16.22
N LYS A 256 -7.81 0.81 -15.51
CA LYS A 256 -7.84 2.29 -15.60
C LYS A 256 -6.56 2.88 -16.22
N HIS A 257 -5.44 2.20 -16.03
CA HIS A 257 -4.09 2.66 -16.35
C HIS A 257 -3.33 1.63 -17.21
N GLY A 258 -4.03 1.00 -18.16
CA GLY A 258 -3.47 -0.06 -19.01
C GLY A 258 -2.19 0.34 -19.76
N GLN A 259 -2.07 1.60 -20.20
CA GLN A 259 -0.86 2.09 -20.86
C GLN A 259 0.34 2.21 -19.92
N ASP A 260 0.12 2.62 -18.66
CA ASP A 260 1.19 2.69 -17.66
C ASP A 260 1.66 1.28 -17.27
N ILE A 261 0.73 0.33 -17.13
CA ILE A 261 1.04 -1.09 -16.92
C ILE A 261 1.90 -1.63 -18.07
N ARG A 262 1.47 -1.43 -19.32
CA ARG A 262 2.21 -1.84 -20.52
C ARG A 262 3.63 -1.29 -20.51
N LYS A 263 3.78 0.04 -20.33
CA LYS A 263 5.09 0.69 -20.30
C LYS A 263 5.97 0.14 -19.18
N ALA A 264 5.42 -0.08 -17.98
CA ALA A 264 6.18 -0.60 -16.86
C ALA A 264 6.62 -2.05 -17.05
N LEU A 265 5.75 -2.92 -17.59
CA LEU A 265 6.10 -4.31 -17.91
C LEU A 265 7.21 -4.38 -18.97
N MET A 266 7.10 -3.58 -20.04
CA MET A 266 8.11 -3.52 -21.09
C MET A 266 9.43 -2.93 -20.57
N ALA A 267 9.38 -1.85 -19.79
CA ALA A 267 10.58 -1.27 -19.18
C ALA A 267 11.28 -2.28 -18.25
N LEU A 268 10.53 -3.09 -17.49
CA LEU A 268 11.10 -4.14 -16.64
C LEU A 268 11.77 -5.24 -17.48
N PHE A 269 11.12 -5.66 -18.57
CA PHE A 269 11.70 -6.64 -19.51
C PHE A 269 12.99 -6.11 -20.15
N GLU A 270 12.97 -4.90 -20.71
CA GLU A 270 14.13 -4.28 -21.37
C GLU A 270 15.30 -4.05 -20.40
N ALA A 271 15.00 -3.55 -19.19
CA ALA A 271 16.01 -3.39 -18.13
C ALA A 271 16.64 -4.73 -17.75
N SER A 272 15.86 -5.83 -17.77
CA SER A 272 16.41 -7.16 -17.48
C SER A 272 17.42 -7.60 -18.53
N LEU A 273 17.22 -7.28 -19.82
CA LEU A 273 18.17 -7.64 -20.88
C LEU A 273 19.53 -6.95 -20.68
N GLN A 274 19.52 -5.73 -20.13
CA GLN A 274 20.71 -4.91 -19.88
C GLN A 274 21.34 -5.16 -18.49
N SER A 275 20.69 -5.94 -17.62
CA SER A 275 21.17 -6.17 -16.25
C SER A 275 22.49 -6.93 -16.20
N GLU A 276 23.44 -6.44 -15.40
CA GLU A 276 24.71 -7.13 -15.15
C GLU A 276 24.50 -8.44 -14.34
N SER A 277 23.55 -8.44 -13.41
CA SER A 277 23.17 -9.63 -12.64
C SER A 277 22.53 -10.69 -13.54
N LEU A 278 23.13 -11.89 -13.57
CA LEU A 278 22.56 -13.04 -14.26
C LEU A 278 21.23 -13.46 -13.64
N SER A 279 21.09 -13.35 -12.30
CA SER A 279 19.85 -13.68 -11.60
C SER A 279 18.68 -12.85 -12.13
N ASN A 280 18.81 -11.51 -12.18
CA ASN A 280 17.75 -10.65 -12.71
C ASN A 280 17.44 -10.93 -14.18
N ARG A 281 18.45 -11.22 -15.00
CA ARG A 281 18.28 -11.58 -16.43
C ARG A 281 17.39 -12.80 -16.61
N VAL A 282 17.57 -13.82 -15.78
CA VAL A 282 16.91 -15.12 -15.97
C VAL A 282 15.61 -15.26 -15.18
N THR A 283 15.37 -14.43 -14.17
CA THR A 283 14.14 -14.47 -13.34
C THR A 283 13.06 -13.50 -13.78
N THR A 284 13.40 -12.41 -14.48
CA THR A 284 12.41 -11.39 -14.88
C THR A 284 11.36 -11.96 -15.83
N LEU A 285 11.76 -12.69 -16.87
CA LEU A 285 10.80 -13.28 -17.80
C LEU A 285 9.91 -14.34 -17.12
N PRO A 286 10.43 -15.32 -16.34
CA PRO A 286 9.58 -16.20 -15.53
C PRO A 286 8.60 -15.44 -14.63
N PHE A 287 9.03 -14.37 -13.97
CA PHE A 287 8.15 -13.53 -13.14
C PHE A 287 7.01 -12.91 -13.95
N LEU A 288 7.32 -12.29 -15.10
CA LEU A 288 6.31 -11.70 -15.98
C LEU A 288 5.29 -12.74 -16.47
N LEU A 289 5.77 -13.92 -16.88
CA LEU A 289 4.91 -15.02 -17.31
C LEU A 289 4.06 -15.58 -16.14
N GLN A 290 4.61 -15.59 -14.92
CA GLN A 290 3.85 -16.01 -13.74
C GLN A 290 2.68 -15.04 -13.49
N LEU A 291 2.91 -13.72 -13.59
CA LEU A 291 1.84 -12.73 -13.52
C LEU A 291 0.78 -12.95 -14.60
N ALA A 292 1.22 -13.21 -15.84
CA ALA A 292 0.36 -13.50 -16.98
C ALA A 292 -0.55 -14.72 -16.70
N SER A 293 0.00 -15.77 -16.10
CA SER A 293 -0.75 -17.01 -15.84
C SER A 293 -1.92 -16.83 -14.87
N MET A 294 -1.86 -15.78 -14.06
CA MET A 294 -2.81 -15.47 -13.00
C MET A 294 -3.80 -14.35 -13.36
N SER A 295 -3.61 -13.65 -14.50
CA SER A 295 -4.48 -12.58 -14.95
C SER A 295 -4.56 -12.52 -16.47
N ASP A 296 -5.76 -12.77 -17.01
CA ASP A 296 -6.02 -12.71 -18.45
C ASP A 296 -5.73 -11.32 -19.05
N MET A 297 -5.93 -10.26 -18.27
CA MET A 297 -5.62 -8.88 -18.70
C MET A 297 -4.10 -8.67 -18.82
N LEU A 298 -3.32 -9.14 -17.84
CA LEU A 298 -1.86 -9.06 -17.90
C LEU A 298 -1.31 -9.97 -19.00
N LEU A 299 -1.90 -11.15 -19.19
CA LEU A 299 -1.57 -12.06 -20.28
C LEU A 299 -1.76 -11.39 -21.63
N HIS A 300 -2.91 -10.75 -21.86
CA HIS A 300 -3.18 -10.02 -23.11
C HIS A 300 -2.17 -8.90 -23.37
N ILE A 301 -1.82 -8.11 -22.34
CA ILE A 301 -0.81 -7.05 -22.47
C ILE A 301 0.55 -7.65 -22.85
N LEU A 302 0.97 -8.72 -22.16
CA LEU A 302 2.24 -9.37 -22.44
C LEU A 302 2.25 -10.04 -23.81
N THR A 303 1.21 -10.75 -24.23
CA THR A 303 1.20 -11.42 -25.54
C THR A 303 1.13 -10.46 -26.72
N THR A 304 0.63 -9.24 -26.55
CA THR A 304 0.61 -8.23 -27.62
C THR A 304 1.92 -7.45 -27.70
N ASP A 305 2.40 -6.94 -26.56
CA ASP A 305 3.55 -6.02 -26.55
C ASP A 305 4.89 -6.76 -26.46
N LEU A 306 4.99 -7.82 -25.65
CA LEU A 306 6.24 -8.58 -25.51
C LEU A 306 6.61 -9.27 -26.83
N VAL A 307 5.62 -9.83 -27.54
CA VAL A 307 5.86 -10.47 -28.84
C VAL A 307 6.45 -9.48 -29.84
N SER A 308 6.00 -8.22 -29.84
CA SER A 308 6.57 -7.17 -30.69
C SER A 308 8.03 -6.83 -30.35
N ALA A 309 8.45 -7.03 -29.09
CA ALA A 309 9.81 -6.79 -28.63
C ALA A 309 10.77 -7.98 -28.84
N LEU A 310 10.26 -9.17 -29.19
CA LEU A 310 11.06 -10.37 -29.46
C LEU A 310 11.69 -10.34 -30.86
N THR A 311 12.60 -9.39 -31.09
CA THR A 311 13.43 -9.33 -32.30
C THR A 311 14.45 -10.47 -32.35
N SER A 312 15.07 -10.72 -33.51
CA SER A 312 16.11 -11.75 -33.66
C SER A 312 17.26 -11.57 -32.66
N ASP A 313 17.69 -10.33 -32.42
CA ASP A 313 18.76 -10.01 -31.48
C ASP A 313 18.38 -10.34 -30.04
N VAL A 314 17.16 -9.96 -29.63
CA VAL A 314 16.62 -10.25 -28.29
C VAL A 314 16.48 -11.76 -28.10
N LEU A 315 15.98 -12.50 -29.10
CA LEU A 315 15.86 -13.95 -29.04
C LEU A 315 17.23 -14.63 -28.91
N ASN A 316 18.23 -14.18 -29.67
CA ASN A 316 19.60 -14.69 -29.56
C ASN A 316 20.21 -14.41 -28.18
N GLN A 317 19.92 -13.24 -27.60
CA GLN A 317 20.36 -12.87 -26.25
C GLN A 317 19.68 -13.75 -25.19
N LEU A 318 18.35 -13.91 -25.25
CA LEU A 318 17.60 -14.77 -24.35
C LEU A 318 18.07 -16.23 -24.45
N HIS A 319 18.33 -16.74 -25.65
CA HIS A 319 18.84 -18.10 -25.85
C HIS A 319 20.18 -18.32 -25.12
N LYS A 320 21.12 -17.37 -25.23
CA LYS A 320 22.41 -17.43 -24.51
C LYS A 320 22.19 -17.43 -22.99
N GLN A 321 21.35 -16.53 -22.49
CA GLN A 321 21.05 -16.40 -21.06
C GLN A 321 20.39 -17.66 -20.49
N PHE A 322 19.36 -18.18 -21.16
CA PHE A 322 18.63 -19.36 -20.71
C PHE A 322 19.43 -20.65 -20.86
N THR A 323 20.33 -20.74 -21.84
CA THR A 323 21.25 -21.89 -21.93
C THR A 323 22.22 -21.92 -20.76
N GLN A 324 22.72 -20.75 -20.35
CA GLN A 324 23.55 -20.64 -19.15
C GLN A 324 22.75 -20.96 -17.88
N TRP A 325 21.52 -20.46 -17.77
CA TRP A 325 20.64 -20.75 -16.64
C TRP A 325 20.29 -22.24 -16.52
N LYS A 326 19.93 -22.89 -17.64
CA LYS A 326 19.63 -24.32 -17.69
C LYS A 326 20.77 -25.18 -17.13
N ARG A 327 22.03 -24.78 -17.37
CA ARG A 327 23.21 -25.48 -16.83
C ARG A 327 23.41 -25.22 -15.35
N ALA A 328 23.15 -24.00 -14.88
CA ALA A 328 23.33 -23.61 -13.48
C ALA A 328 22.21 -24.14 -12.57
N SER A 329 20.96 -24.07 -13.01
CA SER A 329 19.76 -24.43 -12.24
C SER A 329 18.74 -25.20 -13.11
N PRO A 330 18.96 -26.51 -13.36
CA PRO A 330 18.08 -27.29 -14.23
C PRO A 330 16.63 -27.42 -13.73
N ALA A 331 16.43 -27.48 -12.41
CA ALA A 331 15.11 -27.63 -11.80
C ALA A 331 14.23 -26.38 -12.02
N ASP A 332 14.78 -25.20 -11.78
CA ASP A 332 14.06 -23.93 -11.99
C ASP A 332 13.74 -23.71 -13.46
N TYR A 333 14.67 -24.08 -14.34
CA TYR A 333 14.47 -24.04 -15.79
C TYR A 333 13.31 -24.94 -16.24
N ASN A 334 13.20 -26.16 -15.69
CA ASN A 334 12.09 -27.07 -16.00
C ASN A 334 10.75 -26.54 -15.47
N SER A 335 10.73 -25.95 -14.27
CA SER A 335 9.54 -25.28 -13.74
C SER A 335 9.09 -24.13 -14.64
N PHE A 336 10.03 -23.34 -15.15
CA PHE A 336 9.76 -22.30 -16.13
C PHE A 336 9.19 -22.84 -17.45
N LEU A 337 9.75 -23.93 -17.99
CA LEU A 337 9.21 -24.56 -19.20
C LEU A 337 7.77 -25.04 -19.01
N ASN A 338 7.45 -25.64 -17.86
CA ASN A 338 6.09 -26.05 -17.54
C ASN A 338 5.12 -24.86 -17.52
N LEU A 339 5.54 -23.71 -16.98
CA LEU A 339 4.76 -22.48 -17.00
C LEU A 339 4.53 -21.99 -18.44
N VAL A 340 5.55 -22.02 -19.30
CA VAL A 340 5.41 -21.66 -20.72
C VAL A 340 4.41 -22.57 -21.42
N VAL A 341 4.52 -23.90 -21.25
CA VAL A 341 3.58 -24.87 -21.84
C VAL A 341 2.15 -24.62 -21.35
N HIS A 342 1.97 -24.36 -20.05
CA HIS A 342 0.67 -24.02 -19.49
C HIS A 342 0.07 -22.76 -20.11
N LEU A 343 0.88 -21.70 -20.29
CA LEU A 343 0.45 -20.45 -20.90
C LEU A 343 0.09 -20.61 -22.38
N VAL A 344 0.87 -21.38 -23.14
CA VAL A 344 0.53 -21.73 -24.53
C VAL A 344 -0.82 -22.44 -24.60
N GLY A 345 -1.10 -23.36 -23.68
CA GLY A 345 -2.41 -24.03 -23.59
C GLY A 345 -3.56 -23.10 -23.16
N LYS A 346 -3.27 -22.01 -22.43
CA LYS A 346 -4.26 -20.99 -22.03
C LYS A 346 -4.55 -19.95 -23.12
N CYS A 347 -3.60 -19.69 -24.02
CA CYS A 347 -3.78 -18.72 -25.09
C CYS A 347 -4.87 -19.18 -26.06
N LYS A 348 -5.99 -18.44 -26.10
CA LYS A 348 -7.13 -18.72 -26.99
C LYS A 348 -6.86 -18.34 -28.46
N THR A 349 -5.89 -17.48 -28.71
CA THR A 349 -5.39 -17.11 -30.04
C THR A 349 -4.10 -17.86 -30.31
N GLY A 350 -4.18 -18.82 -31.23
CA GLY A 350 -3.12 -19.79 -31.52
C GLY A 350 -3.59 -21.08 -32.20
N SER A 351 -4.90 -21.36 -32.31
CA SER A 351 -5.36 -22.20 -33.41
C SER A 351 -5.36 -21.34 -34.67
N PHE A 352 -4.62 -21.76 -35.68
CA PHE A 352 -4.73 -21.26 -37.05
C PHE A 352 -6.18 -20.92 -37.40
N ASP A 353 -6.40 -19.69 -37.87
CA ASP A 353 -7.24 -19.43 -39.04
C ASP A 353 -6.32 -19.02 -40.18
#